data_AF-A0AAU1V362-F1
#
_entry.id   AF-A0AAU1V362-F1
#
_cell.length_a   1.000
_cell.length_b   1.000
_cell.length_c   1.000
_cell.angle_alpha   90.00
_cell.angle_beta   90.00
_cell.angle_gamma   90.00
#
_symmetry.space_group_name_H-M   'P 1'
#
loop_
_entity.id
_entity.type
_entity.pdbx_description
1 polymer ?
#
loop_
_entity_poly.entity_id
_entity_poly.type
_entity_poly.pdbx_seq_one_letter_code
_entity_poly.pdbx_strand_id
1 'polypeptide(L)' 'MPATESNEQQLYAVVAGVSMRDLLASCAAANAISTPPRLPDPEASAPPSRHREAA' A
#
# COMPACT_ATOMS: atom_id res chain seq x y z
N MET A 1 13.42 -14.55 30.13
CA MET A 1 12.22 -14.88 29.33
C MET A 1 12.68 -15.05 27.88
N PRO A 2 12.98 -16.29 27.42
CA PRO A 2 13.62 -16.55 26.12
C PRO A 2 12.65 -16.67 24.93
N ALA A 3 11.34 -16.55 25.16
CA ALA A 3 10.35 -16.75 24.11
C ALA A 3 10.32 -15.64 23.06
N THR A 4 10.65 -14.39 23.43
CA THR A 4 10.62 -13.25 22.50
C THR A 4 11.84 -13.21 21.58
N GLU A 5 13.05 -13.50 22.09
CA GLU A 5 14.28 -13.52 21.28
C GLU A 5 14.25 -14.59 20.18
N SER A 6 13.70 -15.76 20.49
CA SER A 6 13.59 -16.87 19.53
C SER A 6 12.60 -16.55 18.41
N ASN A 7 11.51 -15.83 18.74
CA ASN A 7 10.55 -15.35 17.74
C ASN A 7 11.17 -14.31 16.80
N GLU A 8 11.92 -13.35 17.33
CA GLU A 8 12.58 -12.30 16.54
C GLU A 8 13.59 -12.89 15.55
N GLN A 9 14.45 -13.81 16.02
CA GLN A 9 15.43 -14.50 15.17
C GLN A 9 14.77 -15.30 14.04
N GLN A 10 13.63 -15.95 14.34
CA GLN A 10 12.86 -16.69 13.35
C GLN A 10 12.23 -15.76 12.31
N LEU A 11 11.73 -14.58 12.71
CA LEU A 11 11.22 -13.58 11.78
C LEU A 11 12.31 -13.05 10.84
N TYR A 12 13.52 -12.79 11.35
CA TYR A 12 14.64 -12.37 10.51
C TYR A 12 15.05 -13.45 9.49
N ALA A 13 15.07 -14.73 9.90
CA ALA A 13 15.38 -15.84 9.00
C ALA A 13 14.32 -16.01 7.89
N VAL A 14 13.04 -15.83 8.23
CA VAL A 14 11.94 -15.84 7.24
C VAL A 14 12.12 -14.71 6.24
N VAL A 15 12.36 -13.47 6.71
CA VAL A 15 12.54 -12.29 5.84
C VAL A 15 13.75 -12.43 4.92
N ALA A 16 14.85 -13.03 5.40
CA ALA A 16 16.05 -13.27 4.60
C ALA A 16 15.85 -14.26 3.44
N GLY A 17 14.83 -15.13 3.52
CA GLY A 17 14.47 -16.07 2.45
C GLY A 17 13.52 -15.50 1.40
N VAL A 18 13.00 -14.29 1.59
CA VAL A 18 11.99 -13.69 0.70
C VAL A 18 12.67 -12.89 -0.41
N SER A 19 12.23 -13.07 -1.66
CA SER A 19 12.65 -12.20 -2.75
C SER A 19 12.09 -10.79 -2.57
N MET A 20 12.86 -9.76 -2.93
CA MET A 20 12.40 -8.37 -2.95
C MET A 20 11.06 -8.19 -3.70
N ARG A 21 10.82 -9.01 -4.74
CA ARG A 21 9.55 -9.01 -5.47
C ARG A 21 8.37 -9.44 -4.60
N ASP A 22 8.53 -10.48 -3.80
CA ASP A 22 7.47 -11.00 -2.92
C ASP A 22 7.15 -10.00 -1.80
N LEU A 23 8.19 -9.34 -1.27
CA LEU A 23 8.01 -8.27 -0.29
C LEU A 23 7.20 -7.11 -0.88
N LEU A 24 7.56 -6.64 -2.09
CA LEU A 24 6.81 -5.58 -2.78
C LEU A 24 5.37 -5.98 -3.10
N ALA A 25 5.15 -7.22 -3.54
CA ALA A 25 3.80 -7.75 -3.78
C ALA A 25 2.96 -7.77 -2.51
N SER A 26 3.54 -8.18 -1.38
CA SER A 26 2.91 -8.15 -0.07
C SER A 26 2.57 -6.72 0.37
N CYS A 27 3.47 -5.76 0.15
CA CYS A 27 3.20 -4.34 0.42
C CYS A 27 2.04 -3.79 -0.42
N ALA A 28 1.96 -4.14 -1.71
CA ALA A 28 0.86 -3.74 -2.57
C ALA A 28 -0.48 -4.35 -2.12
N ALA A 29 -0.48 -5.62 -1.71
CA ALA A 29 -1.67 -6.29 -1.16
C ALA A 29 -2.14 -5.63 0.14
N ALA A 30 -1.23 -5.35 1.07
CA ALA A 30 -1.53 -4.64 2.31
C ALA A 30 -2.12 -3.25 2.04
N ASN A 31 -1.58 -2.52 1.06
CA ASN A 31 -2.12 -1.22 0.65
C ASN A 31 -3.54 -1.33 0.11
N ALA A 32 -3.88 -2.37 -0.67
CA ALA A 32 -5.23 -2.60 -1.17
C ALA A 32 -6.23 -2.96 -0.05
N ILE A 33 -5.77 -3.69 0.98
CA ILE A 33 -6.59 -4.01 2.16
C ILE A 33 -6.85 -2.77 3.01
N SER A 34 -5.80 -1.97 3.27
CA SER A 34 -5.89 -0.76 4.09
C SER A 34 -6.52 0.42 3.36
N THR A 35 -6.51 0.39 2.03
CA THR A 35 -7.07 1.43 1.18
C THR A 35 -8.24 0.82 0.42
N PRO A 36 -9.44 0.77 1.02
CA PRO A 36 -10.61 0.31 0.29
C PRO A 36 -10.74 1.16 -0.98
N PRO A 37 -11.11 0.56 -2.13
CA PRO A 37 -11.25 1.31 -3.35
C PRO A 37 -12.28 2.42 -3.12
N ARG A 38 -11.84 3.67 -3.30
CA ARG A 38 -12.79 4.77 -3.41
C ARG A 38 -13.61 4.51 -4.67
N LEU A 39 -14.93 4.64 -4.57
CA LEU A 39 -15.77 4.71 -5.77
C LEU A 39 -15.14 5.73 -6.73
N PRO A 40 -15.07 5.43 -8.04
CA PRO A 40 -14.56 6.38 -9.00
C PRO A 40 -15.30 7.70 -8.80
N ASP A 41 -14.56 8.72 -8.40
CA ASP A 41 -15.11 10.03 -8.15
C ASP A 41 -15.60 10.59 -9.49
N PRO A 42 -16.91 10.87 -9.64
CA PRO A 42 -17.45 11.34 -10.92
C PRO A 42 -16.86 12.69 -11.34
N GLU A 43 -16.34 13.48 -10.40
CA GLU A 43 -15.71 14.78 -10.67
C GLU A 43 -14.26 14.64 -11.14
N ALA A 44 -13.55 13.56 -10.78
CA ALA A 44 -12.23 13.24 -11.33
C ALA A 44 -12.27 12.87 -12.83
N SER A 45 -13.45 12.58 -13.36
CA SER A 45 -13.69 12.37 -14.79
C SER A 45 -14.08 13.66 -15.54
N ALA A 46 -14.34 14.76 -14.82
CA ALA A 46 -14.65 16.03 -15.44
C ALA A 46 -13.37 16.66 -16.03
N PRO A 47 -13.37 17.07 -17.31
CA PRO A 47 -12.27 17.84 -17.86
C PRO A 47 -12.11 19.14 -17.04
N PRO A 48 -10.87 19.64 -16.83
CA PRO A 48 -10.65 20.82 -16.01
C PRO A 48 -11.48 21.99 -16.57
N SER A 49 -12.45 22.45 -15.78
CA SER A 49 -13.32 23.58 -16.11
C SER A 49 -12.46 24.80 -16.41
N ARG A 50 -12.40 25.23 -17.68
CA ARG A 50 -11.70 26.45 -18.07
C ARG A 50 -12.38 27.63 -17.36
N HIS A 51 -11.61 28.31 -16.52
CA HIS A 51 -11.99 29.52 -15.82
C HIS A 51 -12.58 30.54 -16.79
N ARG A 52 -13.87 30.86 -16.66
CA ARG A 52 -14.46 32.02 -17.34
C ARG A 52 -14.21 33.25 -16.48
N GLU A 53 -13.22 34.02 -16.89
CA GLU A 53 -12.90 35.36 -16.41
C GLU A 53 -14.13 36.27 -16.58
N ALA A 54 -14.58 36.90 -15.50
CA ALA A 54 -15.67 37.86 -15.52
C ALA A 54 -15.08 39.28 -15.62
N ALA A 55 -15.44 39.96 -16.71
CA ALA A 55 -15.13 41.36 -17.03
C ALA A 55 -16.03 42.34 -16.28
#